data_AF-A0A223ZVS0-F1
#
_entry.id   AF-A0A223ZVS0-F1
#
_cell.length_a   1.000
_cell.length_b   1.000
_cell.length_c   1.000
_cell.angle_alpha   90.00
_cell.angle_beta   90.00
_cell.angle_gamma   90.00
#
_symmetry.space_group_name_H-M   'P 1'
#
loop_
_entity.id
_entity.type
_entity.pdbx_description
1 polymer ?
#
loop_
_entity_poly.entity_id
_entity_poly.type
_entity_poly.pdbx_seq_one_letter_code
_entity_poly.pdbx_strand_id
1 'polypeptide(L)'
;DTMDGVDPALVIGPSTEIIAGNGRILTAGAVDCHVHLICPQLLDEALGAGITTIIGGGTGPAEGTKATTVSGAWYLERMLEALDHWPVNIALLGKGNTVSAEAMHEQLRSGASGFKL
;
A
#
# COMPACT_ATOMS: atom_id res chain seq x y z
N ASP A 1 -1.20 -33.36 21.95
CA ASP A 1 -1.06 -34.68 22.62
C ASP A 1 -0.56 -34.60 24.05
N THR A 2 0.37 -33.70 24.39
CA THR A 2 1.02 -33.67 25.71
C THR A 2 0.79 -32.41 26.54
N MET A 3 0.21 -31.36 25.95
CA MET A 3 -0.07 -30.08 26.63
C MET A 3 -1.59 -29.86 26.73
N ASP A 4 -2.03 -29.33 27.86
CA ASP A 4 -3.42 -28.95 28.08
C ASP A 4 -3.75 -27.61 27.39
N GLY A 5 -5.02 -27.41 27.00
CA GLY A 5 -5.55 -26.10 26.58
C GLY A 5 -5.06 -25.58 25.21
N VAL A 6 -4.45 -26.42 24.38
CA VAL A 6 -4.05 -26.03 23.02
C VAL A 6 -5.28 -25.87 22.13
N ASP A 7 -5.45 -24.68 21.53
CA ASP A 7 -6.51 -24.43 20.55
C ASP A 7 -6.30 -25.31 19.30
N PRO A 8 -7.34 -25.99 18.77
CA PRO A 8 -7.22 -26.81 17.57
C PRO A 8 -6.65 -26.09 16.34
N ALA A 9 -6.82 -24.77 16.23
CA ALA A 9 -6.27 -23.95 15.15
C ALA A 9 -4.80 -23.55 15.35
N LEU A 10 -4.20 -23.83 16.51
CA LEU A 10 -2.84 -23.41 16.90
C LEU A 10 -1.87 -24.58 17.12
N VAL A 11 -2.16 -25.75 16.57
CA VAL A 11 -1.27 -26.93 16.67
C VAL A 11 0.00 -26.71 15.84
N ILE A 12 1.16 -26.91 16.48
CA ILE A 12 2.47 -26.92 15.82
C ILE A 12 2.77 -28.34 15.34
N GLY A 13 3.03 -28.50 14.04
CA GLY A 13 3.34 -29.79 13.41
C GLY A 13 4.57 -29.74 12.52
N PRO A 14 4.86 -30.83 11.77
CA PRO A 14 6.05 -30.94 10.92
C PRO A 14 6.15 -29.89 9.80
N SER A 15 5.06 -29.21 9.48
CA SER A 15 5.00 -28.18 8.42
C SER A 15 4.86 -26.75 8.98
N THR A 16 5.03 -26.56 10.29
CA THR A 16 4.91 -25.25 10.92
C THR A 16 6.28 -24.58 11.04
N GLU A 17 6.44 -23.41 10.43
CA GLU A 17 7.61 -22.54 10.64
C GLU A 17 7.44 -21.73 11.94
N ILE A 18 8.56 -21.39 12.60
CA ILE A 18 8.57 -20.74 13.90
C ILE A 18 9.39 -19.43 13.84
N ILE A 19 8.76 -18.32 14.22
CA ILE A 19 9.43 -17.04 14.45
C ILE A 19 9.44 -16.76 15.96
N ALA A 20 10.64 -16.54 16.52
CA ALA A 20 10.81 -16.32 17.95
C ALA A 20 10.43 -14.87 18.36
N GLY A 21 9.35 -14.72 19.14
CA GLY A 21 8.86 -13.43 19.65
C GLY A 21 9.28 -13.05 21.08
N ASN A 22 10.05 -13.91 21.77
CA ASN A 22 10.42 -13.69 23.17
C ASN A 22 11.20 -12.38 23.37
N GLY A 23 10.75 -11.52 24.27
CA GLY A 23 11.37 -10.22 24.54
C GLY A 23 11.27 -9.22 23.38
N ARG A 24 10.27 -9.39 22.51
CA ARG A 24 9.95 -8.47 21.40
C ARG A 24 8.52 -7.93 21.58
N ILE A 25 8.26 -6.78 20.97
CA ILE A 25 6.91 -6.24 20.79
C ILE A 25 6.53 -6.50 19.33
N LEU A 26 5.36 -7.09 19.13
CA LEU A 26 4.79 -7.28 17.80
C LEU A 26 3.64 -6.29 17.62
N THR A 27 3.63 -5.57 16.51
CA THR A 27 2.54 -4.68 16.09
C THR A 27 2.04 -5.11 14.73
N ALA A 28 0.86 -4.61 14.34
CA ALA A 28 0.52 -4.59 12.92
C ALA A 28 1.52 -3.73 12.15
N GLY A 29 1.64 -3.96 10.85
CA GLY A 29 2.36 -3.04 9.97
C GLY A 29 1.61 -1.71 9.87
N ALA A 30 2.36 -0.62 9.76
CA ALA A 30 1.78 0.72 9.65
C ALA A 30 1.10 0.94 8.28
N VAL A 31 0.09 1.79 8.29
CA VAL A 31 -0.65 2.25 7.10
C VAL A 31 -0.38 3.74 6.96
N ASP A 32 0.34 4.12 5.91
CA ASP A 32 0.53 5.53 5.56
C ASP A 32 -0.47 5.92 4.47
N CYS A 33 -1.34 6.87 4.78
CA CYS A 33 -2.43 7.27 3.89
C CYS A 33 -2.23 8.62 3.20
N HIS A 34 -1.03 9.21 3.27
CA HIS A 34 -0.72 10.48 2.63
C HIS A 34 0.63 10.44 1.91
N VAL A 35 0.80 9.47 1.00
CA VAL A 35 2.07 9.29 0.31
C VAL A 35 2.10 9.97 -1.06
N HIS A 36 3.12 10.78 -1.28
CA HIS A 36 3.47 11.32 -2.59
C HIS A 36 4.49 10.40 -3.25
N LEU A 37 4.11 9.72 -4.34
CA LEU A 37 4.97 8.78 -5.06
C LEU A 37 5.98 9.51 -5.97
N ILE A 38 6.90 10.25 -5.34
CA ILE A 38 7.89 11.12 -5.98
C ILE A 38 9.06 10.31 -6.56
N CYS A 39 9.49 9.28 -5.85
CA CYS A 39 10.60 8.42 -6.25
C CYS A 39 10.41 7.00 -5.67
N PRO A 40 11.00 5.95 -6.27
CA PRO A 40 10.83 4.58 -5.78
C PRO A 40 11.53 4.32 -4.45
N GLN A 41 12.60 5.06 -4.12
CA GLN A 41 13.40 4.84 -2.91
C GLN A 41 12.54 4.88 -1.64
N LEU A 42 11.55 5.78 -1.59
CA LEU A 42 10.66 5.93 -0.43
C LEU A 42 9.97 4.64 0.01
N LEU A 43 9.83 3.65 -0.88
CA LEU A 43 9.23 2.35 -0.57
C LEU A 43 10.16 1.49 0.30
N ASP A 44 11.47 1.54 0.06
CA ASP A 44 12.47 0.90 0.90
C ASP A 44 12.51 1.56 2.29
N GLU A 45 12.47 2.90 2.35
CA GLU A 45 12.40 3.61 3.63
C GLU A 45 11.10 3.32 4.39
N ALA A 46 9.96 3.25 3.69
CA ALA A 46 8.67 2.92 4.28
C ALA A 46 8.69 1.52 4.92
N LEU A 47 9.15 0.51 4.18
CA LEU A 47 9.30 -0.86 4.68
C LEU A 47 10.27 -0.93 5.87
N GLY A 48 11.40 -0.24 5.79
CA GLY A 48 12.39 -0.14 6.87
C GLY A 48 11.83 0.51 8.15
N ALA A 49 10.83 1.40 8.00
CA ALA A 49 10.10 2.03 9.10
C ALA A 49 8.89 1.22 9.60
N GLY A 50 8.62 0.03 9.04
CA GLY A 50 7.50 -0.83 9.43
C GLY A 50 6.17 -0.47 8.76
N ILE A 51 6.18 0.35 7.71
CA ILE A 51 4.99 0.62 6.88
C ILE A 51 4.81 -0.52 5.88
N THR A 52 3.59 -1.06 5.84
CA THR A 52 3.24 -2.21 4.99
C THR A 52 2.12 -1.90 4.01
N THR A 53 1.46 -0.75 4.17
CA THR A 53 0.39 -0.28 3.29
C THR A 53 0.57 1.19 2.99
N ILE A 54 0.49 1.53 1.71
CA ILE A 54 0.64 2.88 1.19
C ILE A 54 -0.62 3.27 0.44
N ILE A 55 -1.22 4.39 0.85
CA ILE A 55 -2.32 5.05 0.14
C ILE A 55 -1.83 6.44 -0.28
N GLY A 56 -1.89 6.71 -1.58
CA GLY A 56 -1.23 7.89 -2.12
C GLY A 56 -1.42 8.04 -3.61
N GLY A 57 -0.61 8.88 -4.23
CA GLY A 57 -0.63 9.10 -5.67
C GLY A 57 0.61 9.84 -6.14
N GLY A 58 0.82 9.85 -7.45
CA GLY A 58 2.00 10.42 -8.05
C GLY A 58 2.46 9.68 -9.29
N THR A 59 3.30 10.35 -10.06
CA THR A 59 3.87 9.85 -11.32
C THR A 59 5.38 10.08 -11.37
N GLY A 60 6.05 9.95 -10.22
CA GLY A 60 7.46 10.34 -10.07
C GLY A 60 7.65 11.84 -9.81
N PRO A 61 8.83 12.42 -10.09
CA PRO A 61 9.24 13.74 -9.57
C PRO A 61 8.62 14.94 -10.31
N ALA A 62 7.47 14.75 -10.96
CA ALA A 62 6.72 15.82 -11.60
C ALA A 62 6.19 16.84 -10.58
N GLU A 63 6.05 18.11 -10.98
CA GLU A 63 5.53 19.19 -10.11
C GLU A 63 4.17 18.83 -9.49
N GLY A 64 3.29 18.19 -10.27
CA GLY A 64 2.00 17.72 -9.78
C GLY A 64 2.13 16.74 -8.61
N THR A 65 2.99 15.73 -8.73
CA THR A 65 3.24 14.76 -7.66
C THR A 65 3.86 15.42 -6.42
N LYS A 66 4.81 16.34 -6.61
CA LYS A 66 5.45 17.03 -5.49
C LYS A 66 4.46 17.86 -4.67
N ALA A 67 3.38 18.33 -5.30
CA ALA A 67 2.34 19.12 -4.65
C ALA A 67 1.13 18.28 -4.19
N THR A 68 0.79 17.20 -4.90
CA THR A 68 -0.49 16.50 -4.73
C THR A 68 -0.34 14.98 -4.89
N THR A 69 -1.07 14.23 -4.06
CA THR A 69 -1.13 12.75 -4.09
C THR A 69 -2.15 12.26 -5.13
N VAL A 70 -1.96 12.58 -6.40
CA VAL A 70 -2.91 12.24 -7.48
C VAL A 70 -2.22 11.59 -8.69
N SER A 71 -2.90 10.64 -9.32
CA SER A 71 -2.52 10.04 -10.61
C SER A 71 -3.72 10.03 -11.56
N GLY A 72 -3.54 10.48 -12.81
CA GLY A 72 -4.60 10.41 -13.83
C GLY A 72 -4.78 8.99 -14.39
N ALA A 73 -5.86 8.76 -15.16
CA ALA A 73 -6.26 7.44 -15.66
C ALA A 73 -5.11 6.62 -16.27
N TRP A 74 -4.45 7.14 -17.31
CA TRP A 74 -3.32 6.44 -17.95
C TRP A 74 -2.15 6.18 -16.97
N TYR A 75 -1.87 7.13 -16.07
CA TYR A 75 -0.80 6.99 -15.10
C TYR A 75 -1.12 5.99 -13.99
N LEU A 76 -2.39 5.83 -13.61
CA LEU A 76 -2.81 4.82 -12.63
C LEU A 76 -2.40 3.42 -13.10
N GLU A 77 -2.68 3.08 -14.35
CA GLU A 77 -2.29 1.80 -14.94
C GLU A 77 -0.76 1.62 -14.93
N ARG A 78 0.01 2.63 -15.38
CA ARG A 78 1.48 2.54 -15.40
C ARG A 78 2.08 2.45 -14.01
N MET A 79 1.49 3.15 -13.04
CA MET A 79 1.94 3.09 -11.65
C MET A 79 1.62 1.73 -11.02
N LEU A 80 0.46 1.14 -11.31
CA LEU A 80 0.14 -0.22 -10.87
C LEU A 80 1.14 -1.24 -11.43
N GLU A 81 1.46 -1.16 -12.73
CA GLU A 81 2.51 -1.99 -13.35
C GLU A 81 3.88 -1.79 -12.70
N ALA A 82 4.26 -0.53 -12.43
CA ALA A 82 5.54 -0.21 -11.80
C ALA A 82 5.62 -0.67 -10.33
N LEU A 83 4.48 -0.76 -9.64
CA LEU A 83 4.40 -1.12 -8.22
C LEU A 83 4.21 -2.63 -7.97
N ASP A 84 3.88 -3.42 -9.00
CA ASP A 84 3.54 -4.84 -8.88
C ASP A 84 4.62 -5.72 -8.22
N HIS A 85 5.89 -5.34 -8.34
CA HIS A 85 7.01 -6.08 -7.75
C HIS A 85 7.31 -5.72 -6.29
N TRP A 86 6.65 -4.70 -5.73
CA TRP A 86 6.93 -4.25 -4.38
C TRP A 86 6.16 -5.06 -3.33
N PRO A 87 6.80 -5.48 -2.23
CA PRO A 87 6.15 -6.25 -1.17
C PRO A 87 5.38 -5.34 -0.19
N VAL A 88 4.53 -4.45 -0.70
CA VAL A 88 3.63 -3.59 0.09
C VAL A 88 2.23 -3.58 -0.51
N ASN A 89 1.22 -3.36 0.33
CA ASN A 89 -0.13 -3.10 -0.16
C ASN A 89 -0.21 -1.67 -0.70
N ILE A 90 -0.81 -1.48 -1.88
CA ILE A 90 -0.94 -0.16 -2.52
C ILE A 90 -2.41 0.17 -2.80
N ALA A 91 -2.79 1.42 -2.53
CA ALA A 91 -4.02 2.02 -3.04
C ALA A 91 -3.72 3.40 -3.65
N LEU A 92 -3.97 3.56 -4.96
CA LEU A 92 -3.68 4.80 -5.68
C LEU A 92 -4.88 5.74 -5.72
N LEU A 93 -4.62 7.03 -5.58
CA LEU A 93 -5.62 8.10 -5.57
C LEU A 93 -5.66 8.82 -6.92
N GLY A 94 -6.86 8.99 -7.46
CA GLY A 94 -7.14 9.84 -8.62
C GLY A 94 -7.20 11.32 -8.26
N LYS A 95 -7.22 12.17 -9.29
CA LYS A 95 -7.48 13.60 -9.18
C LYS A 95 -8.99 13.86 -9.04
N GLY A 96 -9.38 14.46 -7.91
CA GLY A 96 -10.76 14.82 -7.63
C GLY A 96 -11.18 16.20 -8.13
N ASN A 97 -10.23 17.06 -8.51
CA ASN A 97 -10.50 18.46 -8.92
C ASN A 97 -11.13 18.53 -10.32
N THR A 98 -12.38 18.12 -10.43
CA THR A 98 -13.19 18.18 -11.64
C THR A 98 -14.68 18.23 -11.29
N VAL A 99 -15.48 18.80 -12.18
CA VAL A 99 -16.96 18.72 -12.12
C VAL A 99 -17.51 17.63 -13.04
N SER A 100 -16.66 16.95 -13.80
CA SER A 100 -17.07 15.88 -14.72
C SER A 100 -17.11 14.53 -14.01
N ALA A 101 -18.32 13.98 -13.86
CA ALA A 101 -18.52 12.62 -13.34
C ALA A 101 -17.87 11.56 -14.26
N GLU A 102 -17.84 11.79 -15.57
CA GLU A 102 -17.22 10.88 -16.53
C GLU A 102 -15.71 10.75 -16.30
N ALA A 103 -15.02 11.88 -16.09
CA ALA A 103 -13.59 11.90 -15.78
C ALA A 103 -13.27 11.24 -14.43
N MET A 104 -14.19 11.30 -13.46
CA MET A 104 -14.06 10.57 -12.21
C MET A 104 -14.20 9.06 -12.44
N HIS A 105 -15.21 8.63 -13.21
CA HIS A 105 -15.43 7.22 -13.53
C HIS A 105 -14.31 6.60 -14.37
N GLU A 106 -13.70 7.36 -15.28
CA GLU A 106 -12.54 6.91 -16.05
C GLU A 106 -11.38 6.51 -15.11
N GLN A 107 -11.05 7.34 -14.13
CA GLN A 107 -9.98 7.06 -13.18
C GLN A 107 -10.29 5.84 -12.29
N LEU A 108 -11.54 5.66 -11.86
CA LEU A 108 -11.94 4.44 -11.11
C LEU A 108 -11.72 3.18 -11.95
N ARG A 109 -12.10 3.20 -13.23
CA ARG A 109 -11.88 2.07 -14.15
C ARG A 109 -10.40 1.78 -14.38
N SER A 110 -9.55 2.81 -14.34
CA SER A 110 -8.09 2.67 -14.42
C SER A 110 -7.42 2.30 -13.10
N GLY A 111 -8.17 2.08 -12.02
CA GLY A 111 -7.65 1.55 -10.75
C GLY A 111 -7.52 2.56 -9.60
N ALA A 112 -8.13 3.75 -9.71
CA ALA A 112 -8.22 4.66 -8.56
C ALA A 112 -9.02 4.02 -7.41
N SER A 113 -8.44 4.01 -6.22
CA SER A 113 -9.06 3.54 -4.97
C SER A 113 -9.75 4.67 -4.18
N GLY A 114 -9.58 5.92 -4.63
CA GLY A 114 -10.14 7.12 -4.02
C GLY A 114 -9.72 8.36 -4.80
N PHE A 115 -10.07 9.54 -4.29
CA PHE A 115 -9.74 10.82 -4.93
C PHE A 115 -9.17 11.81 -3.92
N LYS A 116 -8.22 12.62 -4.38
CA LYS A 116 -7.70 13.77 -3.63
C LYS A 116 -8.15 15.08 -4.30
N LEU A 117 -8.65 16.00 -3.48
CA LEU A 117 -8.93 17.40 -3.82
C LEU A 117 -7.82 18.31 -3.33
#